data_AF-A0A3B9YVW9-F1
#
_entry.id   AF-A0A3B9YVW9-F1
#
_cell.length_a   1.000
_cell.length_b   1.000
_cell.length_c   1.000
_cell.angle_alpha   90.00
_cell.angle_beta   90.00
_cell.angle_gamma   90.00
#
_symmetry.space_group_name_H-M   'P 1'
#
loop_
_entity.id
_entity.type
_entity.pdbx_description
1 polymer ?
#
loop_
_entity_poly.entity_id
_entity_poly.type
_entity_poly.pdbx_seq_one_letter_code
_entity_poly.pdbx_strand_id
1 'polypeptide(L)'
;YAAPKQCAVLIKGTLGSRYYYLHGVHLNVDGGWDGNRGFCVSTKNFAINGRTDCEARGYKRAGFFEIDTGEKESWTTNLSD
;
A
#
# COMPACT_ATOMS: atom_id res chain seq x y z
N TYR A 1 11.10 -6.43 0.18
CA TYR A 1 12.02 -5.73 -0.75
C TYR A 1 12.07 -6.55 -2.04
N ALA A 2 11.95 -5.92 -3.21
CA ALA A 2 12.06 -6.57 -4.51
C ALA A 2 13.16 -5.86 -5.31
N ALA A 3 13.98 -6.63 -6.05
CA ALA A 3 14.95 -6.03 -6.95
C ALA A 3 14.23 -5.41 -8.18
N PRO A 4 14.87 -4.46 -8.89
CA PRO A 4 14.31 -3.92 -10.12
C PRO A 4 13.89 -5.02 -11.10
N LYS A 5 12.72 -4.87 -11.73
CA LYS A 5 12.14 -5.84 -12.70
C LYS A 5 11.84 -7.23 -12.13
N GLN A 6 11.79 -7.39 -10.80
CA GLN A 6 11.38 -8.64 -10.16
C GLN A 6 10.01 -8.48 -9.51
N CYS A 7 9.22 -9.57 -9.54
CA CYS A 7 7.98 -9.66 -8.78
C CYS A 7 8.27 -10.13 -7.35
N ALA A 8 7.46 -9.67 -6.38
CA ALA A 8 7.50 -10.17 -5.02
C ALA A 8 6.10 -10.53 -4.54
N VAL A 9 6.00 -11.64 -3.81
CA VAL A 9 4.76 -12.06 -3.14
C VAL A 9 4.63 -11.29 -1.83
N LEU A 10 3.62 -10.43 -1.74
CA LEU A 10 3.36 -9.60 -0.56
C LEU A 10 2.41 -10.29 0.45
N ILE A 11 1.39 -10.98 -0.07
CA ILE A 11 0.42 -11.74 0.72
C ILE A 11 0.56 -13.21 0.31
N LYS A 12 0.81 -14.07 1.28
CA LYS A 12 0.90 -15.52 1.07
C LYS A 12 -0.49 -16.14 1.28
N GLY A 13 -0.82 -17.17 0.51
CA GLY A 13 -2.11 -17.85 0.60
C GLY A 13 -3.20 -17.18 -0.23
N THR A 14 -4.46 -17.53 0.04
CA THR A 14 -5.64 -17.05 -0.69
C THR A 14 -6.01 -15.64 -0.26
N LEU A 15 -6.32 -14.79 -1.24
CA LEU A 15 -6.86 -13.46 -0.99
C LEU A 15 -8.33 -13.56 -0.54
N GLY A 16 -8.65 -12.93 0.58
CA GLY A 16 -10.00 -12.94 1.18
C GLY A 16 -10.78 -11.63 1.02
N SER A 17 -10.30 -10.69 0.20
CA SER A 17 -10.91 -9.37 0.02
C SER A 17 -10.86 -8.95 -1.44
N ARG A 18 -11.85 -8.17 -1.88
CA ARG A 18 -11.88 -7.60 -3.23
C ARG A 18 -10.90 -6.45 -3.40
N TYR A 19 -10.77 -5.60 -2.38
CA TYR A 19 -9.92 -4.41 -2.45
C TYR A 19 -8.71 -4.57 -1.54
N TYR A 20 -7.53 -4.34 -2.11
CA TYR A 20 -6.28 -4.23 -1.37
C TYR A 20 -5.66 -2.85 -1.62
N TYR A 21 -4.99 -2.32 -0.60
CA TYR A 21 -4.34 -1.02 -0.66
C TYR A 21 -2.83 -1.21 -0.50
N LEU A 22 -2.08 -0.81 -1.53
CA LEU A 22 -0.64 -1.00 -1.57
C LEU A 22 0.09 0.34 -1.51
N HIS A 23 0.97 0.49 -0.53
CA HIS A 23 1.92 1.59 -0.42
C HIS A 23 3.34 1.04 -0.54
N GLY A 24 4.14 1.67 -1.40
CA GLY A 24 5.55 1.34 -1.62
C GLY A 24 6.40 2.61 -1.58
N VAL A 25 7.62 2.48 -1.09
CA VAL A 25 8.63 3.54 -1.08
C VAL A 25 9.89 3.02 -1.79
N HIS A 26 10.52 3.89 -2.58
CA HIS A 26 11.83 3.62 -3.14
C HIS A 26 12.90 3.97 -2.12
N LEU A 27 13.83 3.04 -1.88
CA LEU A 27 14.96 3.33 -1.00
C LEU A 27 15.93 4.25 -1.76
N ASN A 28 16.37 5.33 -1.10
CA ASN A 28 17.31 6.32 -1.64
C ASN A 28 16.80 7.14 -2.84
N VAL A 29 15.48 7.16 -3.06
CA VAL A 29 14.84 8.06 -4.03
C VAL A 29 13.73 8.77 -3.27
N ASP A 30 13.81 10.10 -3.21
CA ASP A 30 12.75 10.91 -2.64
C ASP A 30 11.54 10.89 -3.59
N GLY A 31 10.37 10.62 -3.02
CA GLY A 31 9.12 10.44 -3.76
C GLY A 31 8.48 9.09 -3.45
N GLY A 32 7.32 9.14 -2.83
CA GLY A 32 6.44 7.98 -2.72
C GLY A 32 5.64 7.81 -3.99
N TRP A 33 5.15 6.60 -4.25
CA TRP A 33 4.12 6.42 -5.25
C TRP A 33 2.79 6.98 -4.74
N ASP A 34 2.27 8.00 -5.42
CA ASP A 34 1.00 8.66 -5.07
C ASP A 34 -0.18 7.89 -5.68
N GLY A 35 -0.55 6.79 -5.04
CA GLY A 35 -1.85 6.19 -5.28
C GLY A 35 -2.99 7.14 -4.86
N ASN A 36 -4.14 7.04 -5.51
CA ASN A 36 -5.26 7.97 -5.35
C ASN A 36 -6.05 7.83 -4.02
N ARG A 37 -5.58 6.99 -3.09
CA ARG A 37 -6.18 6.81 -1.75
C ARG A 37 -5.20 7.25 -0.68
N GLY A 38 -5.62 8.24 0.11
CA GLY A 38 -4.85 8.68 1.27
C GLY A 38 -5.23 7.92 2.54
N PHE A 39 -4.23 7.35 3.22
CA PHE A 39 -4.39 6.74 4.55
C PHE A 39 -3.38 7.31 5.55
N CYS A 40 -3.66 7.13 6.83
CA CYS A 40 -2.73 7.45 7.89
C CYS A 40 -1.75 6.28 8.11
N VAL A 41 -0.48 6.58 8.29
CA VAL A 41 0.58 5.60 8.54
C VAL A 41 1.44 6.02 9.73
N SER A 42 2.05 5.02 10.38
CA SER A 42 3.05 5.22 11.44
C SER A 42 4.33 4.46 11.12
N THR A 43 5.44 4.88 11.72
CA THR A 43 6.77 4.24 11.56
C THR A 43 6.94 2.98 12.40
N LYS A 44 5.98 2.67 13.29
CA LYS A 44 5.92 1.46 14.12
C LYS A 44 4.71 0.63 13.75
N ASN A 45 4.59 -0.60 14.23
CA ASN A 45 3.36 -1.39 14.07
C ASN A 45 2.13 -0.60 14.55
N PHE A 46 1.10 -0.54 13.71
CA PHE A 46 -0.06 0.32 13.96
C PHE A 46 -1.38 -0.38 13.58
N ALA A 47 -2.44 0.02 14.27
CA ALA A 47 -3.82 -0.13 13.84
C ALA A 47 -4.46 1.26 13.99
N ILE A 48 -4.89 1.87 12.88
CA ILE A 48 -5.40 3.24 12.86
C ILE A 48 -6.84 3.20 12.35
N ASN A 49 -7.77 3.68 13.18
CA ASN A 49 -9.16 3.84 12.79
C ASN A 49 -9.34 5.17 12.05
N GLY A 50 -9.98 5.12 10.88
CA GLY A 50 -10.25 6.29 10.06
C GLY A 50 -9.01 6.87 9.35
N ARG A 51 -9.26 7.72 8.35
CA ARG A 51 -8.25 8.25 7.42
C ARG A 51 -8.10 9.77 7.43
N THR A 52 -8.81 10.46 8.32
CA THR A 52 -8.80 11.92 8.42
C THR A 52 -7.85 12.39 9.53
N ASP A 53 -7.41 13.65 9.39
CA ASP A 53 -6.63 14.38 10.39
C ASP A 53 -5.37 13.66 10.86
N CYS A 54 -4.70 12.94 9.94
CA CYS A 54 -3.56 12.08 10.28
C CYS A 54 -2.49 12.83 11.07
N GLU A 55 -2.08 14.01 10.60
CA GLU A 55 -1.01 14.81 11.21
C GLU A 55 -1.41 15.36 12.58
N ALA A 56 -2.65 15.85 12.72
CA ALA A 56 -3.19 16.30 14.01
C ALA A 56 -3.27 15.16 15.05
N ARG A 57 -3.38 13.92 14.57
CA ARG A 57 -3.39 12.69 15.38
C ARG A 57 -1.99 12.08 15.56
N GLY A 58 -0.94 12.73 15.06
CA GLY A 58 0.45 12.28 15.19
C GLY A 58 0.89 11.21 14.19
N TYR A 59 0.12 10.99 13.12
CA TYR A 59 0.45 10.09 12.02
C TYR A 59 0.94 10.86 10.79
N LYS A 60 1.57 10.15 9.86
CA LYS A 60 1.87 10.70 8.52
C LYS A 60 0.74 10.34 7.57
N ARG A 61 0.52 11.17 6.55
CA ARG A 61 -0.36 10.82 5.42
C ARG A 61 0.47 10.19 4.30
N ALA A 62 -0.04 9.11 3.72
CA ALA A 62 0.60 8.44 2.59
C ALA A 62 -0.44 8.04 1.53
N GLY A 63 -0.03 8.06 0.26
CA GLY A 63 -0.81 7.57 -0.88
C GLY A 63 -0.71 6.05 -1.02
N PHE A 64 -1.81 5.42 -1.39
CA PHE A 64 -1.94 3.97 -1.62
C PHE A 64 -2.65 3.72 -2.94
N PHE A 65 -2.16 2.74 -3.69
CA PHE A 65 -2.86 2.22 -4.86
C PHE A 65 -3.99 1.30 -4.41
N GLU A 66 -5.20 1.58 -4.87
CA GLU A 66 -6.33 0.66 -4.74
C GLU A 66 -6.22 -0.41 -5.83
N ILE A 67 -6.15 -1.65 -5.41
CA ILE A 67 -6.15 -2.83 -6.27
C ILE A 67 -7.51 -3.51 -6.12
N ASP A 68 -8.30 -3.53 -7.19
CA ASP A 68 -9.51 -4.34 -7.29
C ASP A 68 -9.16 -5.73 -7.84
N THR A 69 -9.21 -6.74 -6.98
CA THR A 69 -8.93 -8.14 -7.36
C THR A 69 -10.13 -8.81 -8.01
N GLY A 70 -11.31 -8.17 -8.00
CA GLY A 70 -12.55 -8.77 -8.46
C GLY A 70 -12.91 -10.05 -7.70
N GLU A 71 -12.60 -10.12 -6.40
CA GLU A 71 -12.83 -11.29 -5.53
C GLU A 71 -12.01 -12.54 -5.89
N LYS A 72 -10.97 -12.40 -6.72
CA LYS A 72 -10.08 -13.51 -7.05
C LYS A 72 -9.20 -13.90 -5.85
N GLU A 73 -9.00 -15.20 -5.69
CA GLU A 73 -8.16 -15.79 -4.64
C GLU A 73 -6.65 -15.58 -4.87
N SER A 74 -6.24 -15.18 -6.09
CA SER A 74 -4.88 -14.77 -6.42
C SER A 74 -4.88 -13.58 -7.38
N TRP A 75 -3.91 -12.69 -7.22
CA TRP A 75 -3.79 -11.48 -8.03
C TRP A 75 -2.33 -11.06 -8.20
N THR A 76 -2.01 -10.56 -9.39
CA THR A 76 -0.71 -9.94 -9.70
C THR A 76 -0.99 -8.58 -10.33
N THR A 77 -0.40 -7.53 -9.78
CA THR A 77 -0.43 -6.19 -10.37
C THR A 77 0.98 -5.77 -10.73
N ASN A 78 1.14 -5.11 -11.88
CA ASN A 78 2.36 -4.38 -12.18
C ASN A 78 2.19 -2.94 -11.68
N LEU A 79 3.17 -2.46 -10.93
CA LEU A 79 3.24 -1.07 -10.48
C LEU A 79 4.21 -0.37 -11.42
N SER A 80 3.78 -0.27 -12.68
CA SER A 80 4.41 0.62 -13.64
C SER A 80 3.83 1.99 -13.39
N ASP A 81 4.70 2.96 -13.14
CA ASP A 81 4.39 4.35 -13.49
C ASP A 81 4.11 4.46 -14.99
#